data_AF-A0A3M2AQQ1-F1
#
_entry.id   AF-A0A3M2AQQ1-F1
#
_cell.length_a   1.000
_cell.length_b   1.000
_cell.length_c   1.000
_cell.angle_alpha   90.00
_cell.angle_beta   90.00
_cell.angle_gamma   90.00
#
_symmetry.space_group_name_H-M   'P 1'
#
loop_
_entity.id
_entity.type
_entity.pdbx_description
1 polymer ?
#
loop_
_entity_poly.entity_id
_entity_poly.type
_entity_poly.pdbx_seq_one_letter_code
_entity_poly.pdbx_strand_id
1 'polypeptide(L)'
;MNQIAMSPPSTRQAGELHAATSLCSLQIVETLGVDRIDEPVTVGVPFPKGRISRNACLGLVSPMGQSMPLQWTGLAYWSDGSVQWALLDFLASVPAYSELTFNLEQFETSPRSQERGFLTVQPQGDQLCISTGVATFYIHTRDFKPLDQVLLEGKRCLADTGSRMTLTGEDGTRYHPCITRWQVTAHGPIRATVRMHGMFRHGRTVVAHFLAQLNFFAGKGLMEMRFTLHNPRAAHHPGGLWDLGDPGSILFEDLSWYLPVSAPRICWNVSPGEPMRTLQGAGTIEVYQDSSGGPNWRSRNHVNRHGEVRQTFAGYRVLINGEVFEEGKRATPTVVLEGDAGWMSGAIEQFWQNFPTALEVTGENITFRLFPHQYADVYELQGGEQKTQTVFIEFGGTNTSSRPLEWIHDRLVPQCSPDWHASTQAIPYLVPRRQDKNVHYLALIDSAIEGDSTFFDRREIIDEYGWRHFGDLYA
;
A
#
# COMPACT_ATOMS: atom_id res chain seq x y z
N MET A 1 30.72 52.77 -15.36
CA MET A 1 31.43 51.54 -15.78
C MET A 1 32.17 51.01 -14.58
N ASN A 2 31.68 49.92 -13.97
CA ASN A 2 32.43 49.06 -13.06
C ASN A 2 31.67 47.72 -12.99
N GLN A 3 32.20 46.72 -13.68
CA GLN A 3 31.73 45.34 -13.63
C GLN A 3 32.18 44.71 -12.31
N ILE A 4 31.23 44.19 -11.54
CA ILE A 4 31.50 43.33 -10.38
C ILE A 4 31.45 41.89 -10.89
N ALA A 5 32.58 41.20 -10.77
CA ALA A 5 32.75 39.81 -11.18
C ALA A 5 31.92 38.87 -10.31
N MET A 6 31.11 38.02 -10.95
CA MET A 6 30.42 36.90 -10.31
C MET A 6 31.42 35.76 -10.06
N SER A 7 31.51 35.28 -8.82
CA SER A 7 32.19 34.02 -8.50
C SER A 7 31.36 32.83 -8.98
N PRO A 8 31.97 31.77 -9.54
CA PRO A 8 31.23 30.59 -9.98
C PRO A 8 30.71 29.77 -8.78
N PRO A 9 29.60 29.02 -8.95
CA PRO A 9 29.05 28.15 -7.91
C PRO A 9 30.03 27.01 -7.60
N SER A 10 30.21 26.75 -6.30
CA SER A 10 31.05 25.67 -5.78
C SER A 10 30.63 24.31 -6.35
N THR A 11 31.52 23.69 -7.10
CA THR A 11 31.42 22.31 -7.58
C THR A 11 31.25 21.37 -6.38
N ARG A 12 30.11 20.66 -6.31
CA ARG A 12 29.94 19.53 -5.39
C ARG A 12 31.02 18.50 -5.70
N GLN A 13 31.93 18.26 -4.75
CA GLN A 13 32.84 17.12 -4.84
C GLN A 13 32.01 15.83 -4.79
N ALA A 14 32.05 15.07 -5.89
CA ALA A 14 31.68 13.68 -5.89
C ALA A 14 32.59 12.95 -4.88
N GLY A 15 31.98 12.23 -3.93
CA GLY A 15 32.74 11.41 -2.98
C GLY A 15 33.58 10.36 -3.70
N GLU A 16 34.79 10.12 -3.20
CA GLU A 16 35.74 9.13 -3.70
C GLU A 16 35.08 7.75 -3.86
N LEU A 17 35.27 7.16 -5.05
CA LEU A 17 34.88 5.79 -5.36
C LEU A 17 35.71 4.81 -4.53
N HIS A 18 35.14 4.30 -3.44
CA HIS A 18 35.65 3.09 -2.80
C HIS A 18 35.56 1.91 -3.78
N ALA A 19 36.49 0.95 -3.69
CA ALA A 19 36.42 -0.26 -4.49
C ALA A 19 35.06 -0.95 -4.27
N ALA A 20 34.29 -1.08 -5.34
CA ALA A 20 32.95 -1.65 -5.33
C ALA A 20 32.89 -2.86 -6.27
N THR A 21 32.23 -3.92 -5.83
CA THR A 21 31.97 -5.09 -6.66
C THR A 21 30.51 -5.10 -7.07
N SER A 22 30.24 -5.10 -8.37
CA SER A 22 28.88 -5.25 -8.90
C SER A 22 28.30 -6.61 -8.51
N LEU A 23 27.05 -6.60 -8.03
CA LEU A 23 26.32 -7.81 -7.66
C LEU A 23 25.30 -8.19 -8.72
N CYS A 24 24.28 -7.35 -8.90
CA CYS A 24 23.20 -7.56 -9.86
C CYS A 24 22.58 -6.23 -10.27
N SER A 25 21.82 -6.26 -11.36
CA SER A 25 21.04 -5.13 -11.82
C SER A 25 19.55 -5.32 -11.49
N LEU A 26 18.88 -4.22 -11.18
CA LEU A 26 17.45 -4.10 -10.95
C LEU A 26 16.88 -3.26 -12.09
N GLN A 27 16.14 -3.92 -12.98
CA GLN A 27 15.38 -3.24 -14.03
C GLN A 27 14.05 -2.79 -13.46
N ILE A 28 13.68 -1.54 -13.74
CA ILE A 28 12.39 -0.96 -13.39
C ILE A 28 11.77 -0.43 -14.67
N VAL A 29 10.54 -0.87 -14.95
CA VAL A 29 9.74 -0.40 -16.09
C VAL A 29 8.55 0.37 -15.53
N GLU A 30 8.32 1.58 -16.02
CA GLU A 30 7.14 2.39 -15.72
C GLU A 30 6.06 2.15 -16.78
N THR A 31 4.89 1.70 -16.36
CA THR A 31 3.80 1.29 -17.27
C THR A 31 2.54 2.14 -17.17
N LEU A 32 2.40 2.97 -16.15
CA LEU A 32 1.19 3.77 -15.92
C LEU A 32 1.17 5.05 -16.77
N GLY A 33 2.32 5.49 -17.28
CA GLY A 33 2.43 6.72 -18.06
C GLY A 33 2.50 7.98 -17.22
N VAL A 34 2.95 7.87 -15.97
CA VAL A 34 3.14 9.00 -15.06
C VAL A 34 4.57 9.03 -14.55
N ASP A 35 5.12 10.23 -14.36
CA ASP A 35 6.45 10.39 -13.78
C ASP A 35 6.44 9.89 -12.32
N ARG A 36 7.30 8.93 -12.01
CA ARG A 36 7.53 8.46 -10.64
C ARG A 36 8.59 9.34 -10.00
N ILE A 37 8.25 9.92 -8.85
CA ILE A 37 9.12 10.86 -8.13
C ILE A 37 9.37 10.32 -6.72
N ASP A 38 10.57 9.79 -6.53
CA ASP A 38 11.03 9.20 -5.28
C ASP A 38 9.99 8.22 -4.70
N GLU A 39 9.41 7.39 -5.56
CA GLU A 39 8.44 6.38 -5.18
C GLU A 39 9.12 5.37 -4.24
N PRO A 40 8.53 5.09 -3.05
CA PRO A 40 9.09 4.08 -2.18
C PRO A 40 8.99 2.68 -2.78
N VAL A 41 10.14 2.04 -2.93
CA VAL A 41 10.28 0.72 -3.53
C VAL A 41 10.82 -0.26 -2.49
N THR A 42 10.18 -1.42 -2.40
CA THR A 42 10.63 -2.55 -1.59
C THR A 42 10.75 -3.79 -2.48
N VAL A 43 11.92 -4.43 -2.53
CA VAL A 43 12.15 -5.62 -3.36
C VAL A 43 13.01 -6.66 -2.66
N GLY A 44 12.69 -7.94 -2.85
CA GLY A 44 13.50 -9.06 -2.38
C GLY A 44 14.53 -9.47 -3.43
N VAL A 45 15.82 -9.45 -3.09
CA VAL A 45 16.91 -9.85 -3.98
C VAL A 45 17.62 -11.08 -3.41
N PRO A 46 17.69 -12.21 -4.16
CA PRO A 46 18.41 -13.38 -3.70
C PRO A 46 19.92 -13.29 -3.98
N PHE A 47 20.70 -14.06 -3.21
CA PHE A 47 22.14 -14.19 -3.40
C PHE A 47 22.61 -15.65 -3.32
N PRO A 48 23.66 -16.02 -4.08
CA PRO A 48 24.31 -17.31 -3.94
C PRO A 48 24.88 -17.53 -2.54
N LYS A 49 24.94 -18.80 -2.13
CA LYS A 49 25.61 -19.22 -0.90
C LYS A 49 27.05 -18.71 -0.85
N GLY A 50 27.43 -18.13 0.28
CA GLY A 50 28.75 -17.55 0.54
C GLY A 50 28.99 -16.18 -0.07
N ARG A 51 28.06 -15.62 -0.87
CA ARG A 51 28.31 -14.38 -1.63
C ARG A 51 28.25 -13.13 -0.75
N ILE A 52 27.23 -13.03 0.10
CA ILE A 52 26.95 -11.83 0.91
C ILE A 52 26.92 -12.22 2.40
N SER A 53 27.74 -11.55 3.21
CA SER A 53 27.72 -11.70 4.66
C SER A 53 26.63 -10.84 5.30
N ARG A 54 26.27 -11.11 6.55
CA ARG A 54 25.24 -10.37 7.29
C ARG A 54 25.56 -8.88 7.50
N ASN A 55 26.86 -8.55 7.49
CA ASN A 55 27.37 -7.19 7.76
C ASN A 55 27.93 -6.55 6.49
N ALA A 56 27.56 -7.05 5.30
CA ALA A 56 28.02 -6.49 4.03
C ALA A 56 27.57 -5.03 3.89
N CYS A 57 28.42 -4.20 3.29
CA CYS A 57 28.03 -2.83 2.94
C CYS A 57 27.44 -2.85 1.52
N LEU A 58 26.11 -2.89 1.42
CA LEU A 58 25.42 -2.80 0.15
C LEU A 58 25.04 -1.35 -0.16
N GLY A 59 25.09 -0.99 -1.44
CA GLY A 59 24.59 0.28 -1.93
C GLY A 59 23.98 0.14 -3.32
N LEU A 60 23.09 1.07 -3.65
CA LEU A 60 22.43 1.12 -4.95
C LEU A 60 23.03 2.27 -5.77
N VAL A 61 23.24 2.03 -7.06
CA VAL A 61 23.75 3.01 -8.02
C VAL A 61 22.67 3.28 -9.06
N SER A 62 22.35 4.56 -9.27
CA SER A 62 21.36 5.00 -10.23
C SER A 62 21.82 4.77 -11.68
N PRO A 63 20.92 4.85 -12.68
CA PRO A 63 21.29 4.81 -14.09
C PRO A 63 22.31 5.89 -14.50
N MET A 64 22.41 6.98 -13.73
CA MET A 64 23.38 8.07 -13.96
C MET A 64 24.75 7.80 -13.28
N GLY A 65 24.95 6.62 -12.70
CA GLY A 65 26.19 6.26 -11.99
C GLY A 65 26.31 6.90 -10.60
N GLN A 66 25.22 7.42 -10.03
CA GLN A 66 25.24 8.09 -8.73
C GLN A 66 24.81 7.11 -7.63
N SER A 67 25.54 7.10 -6.51
CA SER A 67 25.15 6.33 -5.33
C SER A 67 23.85 6.88 -4.72
N MET A 68 22.94 5.98 -4.38
CA MET A 68 21.64 6.27 -3.78
C MET A 68 21.56 5.71 -2.36
N PRO A 69 20.80 6.37 -1.45
CA PRO A 69 20.47 5.80 -0.16
C PRO A 69 19.77 4.45 -0.32
N LEU A 70 20.24 3.45 0.42
CA LEU A 70 19.71 2.10 0.45
C LEU A 70 19.55 1.68 1.90
N GLN A 71 18.38 1.14 2.23
CA GLN A 71 18.14 0.39 3.45
C GLN A 71 17.97 -1.07 3.07
N TRP A 72 18.59 -1.99 3.81
CA TRP A 72 18.42 -3.41 3.53
C TRP A 72 18.45 -4.27 4.79
N THR A 73 17.83 -5.45 4.70
CA THR A 73 17.86 -6.47 5.76
C THR A 73 17.87 -7.88 5.17
N GLY A 74 18.59 -8.81 5.79
CA GLY A 74 18.52 -10.23 5.42
C GLY A 74 17.21 -10.86 5.90
N LEU A 75 16.42 -11.42 4.97
CA LEU A 75 15.18 -12.15 5.24
C LEU A 75 15.40 -13.64 5.52
N ALA A 76 16.33 -14.23 4.77
CA ALA A 76 16.67 -15.65 4.87
C ALA A 76 18.18 -15.83 4.71
N TYR A 77 18.71 -16.92 5.27
CA TYR A 77 20.14 -17.20 5.32
C TYR A 77 20.43 -18.64 4.94
N TRP A 78 21.56 -18.83 4.25
CA TRP A 78 22.09 -20.14 3.93
C TRP A 78 22.66 -20.85 5.17
N SER A 79 22.94 -22.14 5.03
CA SER A 79 23.50 -22.94 6.12
C SER A 79 24.90 -22.54 6.57
N ASP A 80 25.63 -21.74 5.78
CA ASP A 80 26.91 -21.13 6.16
C ASP A 80 26.76 -19.74 6.81
N GLY A 81 25.52 -19.28 7.02
CA GLY A 81 25.20 -17.99 7.62
C GLY A 81 25.19 -16.81 6.65
N SER A 82 25.56 -17.00 5.38
CA SER A 82 25.46 -15.97 4.33
C SER A 82 23.99 -15.64 4.00
N VAL A 83 23.75 -14.44 3.48
CA VAL A 83 22.42 -13.97 3.13
C VAL A 83 21.93 -14.73 1.90
N GLN A 84 20.74 -15.34 2.00
CA GLN A 84 20.06 -15.99 0.89
C GLN A 84 19.08 -15.04 0.20
N TRP A 85 18.32 -14.26 0.98
CA TRP A 85 17.39 -13.25 0.49
C TRP A 85 17.61 -11.96 1.28
N ALA A 86 17.80 -10.85 0.59
CA ALA A 86 17.81 -9.51 1.17
C ALA A 86 16.54 -8.75 0.76
N LEU A 87 15.91 -8.07 1.71
CA LEU A 87 14.92 -7.04 1.41
C LEU A 87 15.63 -5.71 1.25
N LEU A 88 15.41 -5.05 0.12
CA LEU A 88 15.94 -3.73 -0.20
C LEU A 88 14.81 -2.70 -0.17
N ASP A 89 15.07 -1.56 0.45
CA ASP A 89 14.21 -0.38 0.50
C ASP A 89 14.97 0.82 -0.05
N PHE A 90 14.41 1.50 -1.05
CA PHE A 90 14.97 2.73 -1.64
C PHE A 90 13.85 3.60 -2.24
N LEU A 91 14.19 4.83 -2.62
CA LEU A 91 13.28 5.74 -3.33
C LEU A 91 13.68 5.80 -4.79
N ALA A 92 12.77 5.48 -5.71
CA ALA A 92 13.04 5.44 -7.14
C ALA A 92 12.33 6.57 -7.88
N SER A 93 13.07 7.25 -8.76
CA SER A 93 12.50 8.20 -9.71
C SER A 93 12.63 7.63 -11.11
N VAL A 94 11.51 7.49 -11.83
CA VAL A 94 11.41 6.86 -13.14
C VAL A 94 10.45 7.66 -14.01
N PRO A 95 10.89 8.27 -15.13
CA PRO A 95 10.00 8.98 -16.04
C PRO A 95 8.88 8.10 -16.60
N ALA A 96 7.76 8.73 -16.96
CA ALA A 96 6.63 8.07 -17.61
C ALA A 96 7.07 7.22 -18.81
N TYR A 97 6.56 5.98 -18.90
CA TYR A 97 6.85 5.03 -20.00
C TYR A 97 8.34 4.76 -20.25
N SER A 98 9.18 4.86 -19.21
CA SER A 98 10.61 4.60 -19.33
C SER A 98 11.03 3.30 -18.63
N GLU A 99 12.16 2.76 -19.08
CA GLU A 99 12.85 1.64 -18.44
C GLU A 99 14.21 2.12 -17.94
N LEU A 100 14.50 1.90 -16.67
CA LEU A 100 15.74 2.28 -16.01
C LEU A 100 16.38 1.09 -15.31
N THR A 101 17.71 1.07 -15.29
CA THR A 101 18.50 0.03 -14.61
C THR A 101 19.29 0.61 -13.44
N PHE A 102 19.04 0.08 -12.24
CA PHE A 102 19.77 0.39 -11.03
C PHE A 102 20.73 -0.75 -10.71
N ASN A 103 21.95 -0.46 -10.27
CA ASN A 103 22.94 -1.49 -9.97
C ASN A 103 23.11 -1.64 -8.47
N LEU A 104 23.00 -2.87 -7.97
CA LEU A 104 23.31 -3.22 -6.60
C LEU A 104 24.77 -3.60 -6.50
N GLU A 105 25.48 -2.95 -5.59
CA GLU A 105 26.93 -3.10 -5.42
C GLU A 105 27.29 -3.38 -3.96
N GLN A 106 28.41 -4.09 -3.78
CA GLN A 106 29.04 -4.31 -2.48
C GLN A 106 30.27 -3.41 -2.35
N PHE A 107 30.32 -2.64 -1.27
CA PHE A 107 31.42 -1.73 -0.92
C PHE A 107 32.29 -2.34 0.19
N GLU A 108 33.56 -1.95 0.24
CA GLU A 108 34.46 -2.32 1.35
C GLU A 108 34.07 -1.66 2.68
N THR A 109 33.55 -0.43 2.61
CA THR A 109 33.07 0.33 3.76
C THR A 109 31.71 0.95 3.45
N SER A 110 30.92 1.22 4.48
CA SER A 110 29.59 1.77 4.27
C SER A 110 29.68 3.13 3.58
N PRO A 111 28.92 3.38 2.49
CA PRO A 111 28.92 4.68 1.84
C PRO A 111 28.56 5.78 2.84
N ARG A 112 29.44 6.79 2.99
CA ARG A 112 29.25 7.95 3.89
C ARG A 112 27.94 8.73 3.65
N SER A 113 27.25 8.51 2.53
CA SER A 113 25.95 9.11 2.22
C SER A 113 24.78 8.58 3.07
N GLN A 114 24.97 7.53 3.88
CA GLN A 114 23.92 6.92 4.70
C GLN A 114 23.56 7.66 6.00
N GLU A 115 24.27 8.73 6.39
CA GLU A 115 24.15 9.33 7.73
C GLU A 115 23.12 10.46 7.92
N ARG A 116 22.42 10.92 6.88
CA ARG A 116 21.36 11.93 7.08
C ARG A 116 20.02 11.26 7.44
N GLY A 117 19.97 10.74 8.67
CA GLY A 117 18.76 10.17 9.26
C GLY A 117 17.70 11.22 9.53
N PHE A 118 16.86 11.50 8.54
CA PHE A 118 15.63 12.29 8.72
C PHE A 118 14.49 11.48 9.33
N LEU A 119 14.60 10.15 9.31
CA LEU A 119 13.57 9.23 9.77
C LEU A 119 13.82 8.76 11.20
N THR A 120 13.05 9.28 12.15
CA THR A 120 13.15 8.92 13.57
C THR A 120 11.82 8.39 14.08
N VAL A 121 11.87 7.39 14.96
CA VAL A 121 10.70 6.88 15.70
C VAL A 121 11.00 6.95 17.18
N GLN A 122 10.24 7.75 17.92
CA GLN A 122 10.48 7.99 19.34
C GLN A 122 9.18 7.83 20.14
N PRO A 123 9.17 7.00 21.19
CA PRO A 123 8.06 6.98 22.16
C PRO A 123 7.98 8.30 22.94
N GLN A 124 6.78 8.83 23.10
CA GLN A 124 6.50 10.03 23.87
C GLN A 124 5.18 9.85 24.63
N GLY A 125 5.27 9.46 25.90
CA GLY A 125 4.08 9.19 26.73
C GLY A 125 3.25 8.03 26.16
N ASP A 126 2.00 8.31 25.79
CA ASP A 126 1.07 7.38 25.16
C ASP A 126 1.06 7.44 23.62
N GLN A 127 2.02 8.15 23.02
CA GLN A 127 2.17 8.29 21.58
C GLN A 127 3.54 7.82 21.06
N LEU A 128 3.60 7.49 19.78
CA LEU A 128 4.81 7.38 18.98
C LEU A 128 4.92 8.62 18.10
N CYS A 129 6.05 9.31 18.18
CA CYS A 129 6.41 10.41 17.29
C CYS A 129 7.31 9.86 16.17
N ILE A 130 6.85 9.97 14.92
CA ILE A 130 7.58 9.56 13.73
C ILE A 130 7.87 10.81 12.89
N SER A 131 9.13 11.21 12.78
CA SER A 131 9.54 12.32 11.91
C SER A 131 10.14 11.75 10.64
N THR A 132 9.73 12.24 9.46
CA THR A 132 10.26 11.83 8.15
C THR A 132 11.21 12.87 7.54
N GLY A 133 11.41 14.00 8.21
CA GLY A 133 12.15 15.16 7.71
C GLY A 133 11.27 16.24 7.09
N VAL A 134 10.13 15.87 6.52
CA VAL A 134 9.13 16.83 5.97
C VAL A 134 7.82 16.83 6.76
N ALA A 135 7.50 15.71 7.40
CA ALA A 135 6.31 15.54 8.23
C ALA A 135 6.66 14.92 9.59
N THR A 136 5.84 15.21 10.60
CA THR A 136 5.85 14.51 11.90
C THR A 136 4.48 13.92 12.16
N PHE A 137 4.45 12.61 12.40
CA PHE A 137 3.25 11.83 12.66
C PHE A 137 3.21 11.41 14.12
N TYR A 138 2.06 11.59 14.77
CA TYR A 138 1.81 11.10 16.11
C TYR A 138 0.80 9.97 16.05
N ILE A 139 1.18 8.80 16.57
CA ILE A 139 0.33 7.62 16.60
C ILE A 139 0.11 7.21 18.05
N HIS A 140 -1.14 7.13 18.46
CA HIS A 140 -1.48 6.69 19.81
C HIS A 140 -1.16 5.19 20.00
N THR A 141 -0.70 4.81 21.19
CA THR A 141 -0.16 3.46 21.47
C THR A 141 -1.11 2.52 22.21
N ARG A 142 -2.26 3.02 22.66
CA ARG A 142 -3.27 2.23 23.40
C ARG A 142 -4.58 2.05 22.64
N ASP A 143 -5.03 3.10 21.98
CA ASP A 143 -6.20 3.10 21.11
C ASP A 143 -5.74 3.25 19.67
N PHE A 144 -6.25 2.42 18.77
CA PHE A 144 -5.86 2.47 17.38
C PHE A 144 -6.64 3.54 16.63
N LYS A 145 -6.11 4.75 16.71
CA LYS A 145 -6.48 5.92 15.92
C LYS A 145 -5.25 6.40 15.13
N PRO A 146 -4.88 5.72 14.03
CA PRO A 146 -3.66 6.06 13.30
C PRO A 146 -3.74 7.48 12.76
N LEU A 147 -2.67 8.27 12.89
CA LEU A 147 -2.66 9.71 12.61
C LEU A 147 -3.50 10.51 13.63
N ASP A 148 -3.13 10.42 14.90
CA ASP A 148 -3.72 11.23 15.98
C ASP A 148 -3.38 12.72 15.78
N GLN A 149 -2.18 13.00 15.27
CA GLN A 149 -1.77 14.32 14.82
C GLN A 149 -0.76 14.18 13.67
N VAL A 150 -0.83 15.11 12.72
CA VAL A 150 0.16 15.27 11.65
C VAL A 150 0.61 16.72 11.62
N LEU A 151 1.93 16.93 11.61
CA LEU A 151 2.56 18.24 11.46
C LEU A 151 3.35 18.28 10.16
N LEU A 152 3.08 19.27 9.31
CA LEU A 152 3.92 19.66 8.18
C LEU A 152 4.56 21.01 8.49
N GLU A 153 5.89 21.09 8.49
CA GLU A 153 6.62 22.32 8.82
C GLU A 153 6.14 22.97 10.16
N GLY A 154 5.74 22.13 11.12
CA GLY A 154 5.21 22.56 12.42
C GLY A 154 3.72 22.98 12.42
N LYS A 155 3.05 23.04 11.26
CA LYS A 155 1.61 23.31 11.14
C LYS A 155 0.80 22.03 11.22
N ARG A 156 -0.30 22.06 11.97
CA ARG A 156 -1.21 20.91 12.12
C ARG A 156 -2.05 20.72 10.85
N CYS A 157 -2.10 19.48 10.34
CA CYS A 157 -2.88 19.14 9.15
C CYS A 157 -4.26 18.55 9.47
N LEU A 158 -4.43 17.99 10.67
CA LEU A 158 -5.67 17.37 11.15
C LEU A 158 -6.32 18.18 12.25
N ALA A 159 -7.63 18.03 12.45
CA ALA A 159 -8.33 18.64 13.59
C ALA A 159 -7.90 18.03 14.93
N ASP A 160 -8.14 18.74 16.03
CA ASP A 160 -7.69 18.38 17.39
C ASP A 160 -8.29 17.07 17.92
N THR A 161 -9.39 16.58 17.34
CA THR A 161 -10.04 15.33 17.73
C THR A 161 -9.24 14.08 17.35
N GLY A 162 -8.29 14.19 16.41
CA GLY A 162 -7.53 13.06 15.86
C GLY A 162 -8.38 12.11 15.01
N SER A 163 -7.75 11.12 14.38
CA SER A 163 -8.49 10.14 13.57
C SER A 163 -9.30 9.16 14.44
N ARG A 164 -10.16 8.37 13.79
CA ARG A 164 -10.95 7.31 14.43
C ARG A 164 -11.05 6.11 13.52
N MET A 165 -10.81 4.92 14.05
CA MET A 165 -11.16 3.64 13.39
C MET A 165 -12.36 3.03 14.12
N THR A 166 -13.34 2.50 13.39
CA THR A 166 -14.55 1.92 14.00
C THR A 166 -15.02 0.71 13.21
N LEU A 167 -15.34 -0.37 13.94
CA LEU A 167 -16.05 -1.54 13.45
C LEU A 167 -17.48 -1.48 14.00
N THR A 168 -18.49 -1.60 13.14
CA THR A 168 -19.90 -1.57 13.53
C THR A 168 -20.54 -2.91 13.24
N GLY A 169 -21.08 -3.57 14.28
CA GLY A 169 -21.78 -4.84 14.16
C GLY A 169 -23.11 -4.73 13.43
N GLU A 170 -23.71 -5.86 13.05
CA GLU A 170 -25.03 -5.91 12.39
C GLU A 170 -26.18 -5.31 13.24
N ASP A 171 -25.99 -5.19 14.55
CA ASP A 171 -26.93 -4.61 15.51
C ASP A 171 -26.70 -3.10 15.73
N GLY A 172 -25.78 -2.49 14.98
CA GLY A 172 -25.34 -1.11 15.15
C GLY A 172 -24.36 -0.90 16.32
N THR A 173 -23.96 -1.96 17.04
CA THR A 173 -22.98 -1.85 18.12
C THR A 173 -21.63 -1.42 17.56
N ARG A 174 -21.10 -0.30 18.08
CA ARG A 174 -19.78 0.20 17.70
C ARG A 174 -18.70 -0.38 18.61
N TYR A 175 -17.73 -1.05 18.00
CA TYR A 175 -16.58 -1.62 18.69
C TYR A 175 -15.36 -0.70 18.55
N HIS A 176 -14.73 -0.41 19.69
CA HIS A 176 -13.56 0.45 19.79
C HIS A 176 -12.27 -0.36 19.64
N PRO A 177 -11.32 0.07 18.78
CA PRO A 177 -10.08 -0.66 18.57
C PRO A 177 -9.01 -0.32 19.61
N CYS A 178 -8.60 -1.32 20.38
CA CYS A 178 -7.57 -1.22 21.42
C CYS A 178 -6.31 -1.95 21.00
N ILE A 179 -5.18 -1.25 21.04
CA ILE A 179 -3.84 -1.80 20.80
C ILE A 179 -3.42 -2.61 22.04
N THR A 180 -3.00 -3.85 21.81
CA THR A 180 -2.47 -4.74 22.85
C THR A 180 -0.96 -4.81 22.85
N ARG A 181 -0.34 -4.67 21.67
CA ARG A 181 1.11 -4.58 21.50
C ARG A 181 1.46 -3.79 20.26
N TRP A 182 2.59 -3.11 20.31
CA TRP A 182 3.20 -2.51 19.13
C TRP A 182 4.70 -2.76 19.14
N GLN A 183 5.32 -2.73 17.95
CA GLN A 183 6.76 -2.87 17.77
C GLN A 183 7.21 -2.14 16.51
N VAL A 184 8.42 -1.58 16.54
CA VAL A 184 9.09 -1.09 15.33
C VAL A 184 9.76 -2.29 14.66
N THR A 185 9.28 -2.70 13.49
CA THR A 185 9.78 -3.90 12.78
C THR A 185 10.82 -3.58 11.71
N ALA A 186 10.88 -2.33 11.27
CA ALA A 186 11.92 -1.83 10.40
C ALA A 186 12.21 -0.38 10.78
N HIS A 187 13.49 -0.01 10.84
CA HIS A 187 13.92 1.37 11.03
C HIS A 187 15.26 1.54 10.33
N GLY A 188 15.30 2.40 9.33
CA GLY A 188 16.51 2.75 8.63
C GLY A 188 16.35 4.08 7.89
N PRO A 189 17.30 4.44 7.01
CA PRO A 189 17.34 5.75 6.36
C PRO A 189 16.20 5.98 5.35
N ILE A 190 15.48 4.94 4.92
CA ILE A 190 14.43 5.04 3.90
C ILE A 190 13.04 4.83 4.50
N ARG A 191 12.86 3.78 5.30
CA ARG A 191 11.56 3.35 5.80
C ARG A 191 11.60 3.00 7.28
N ALA A 192 10.56 3.40 7.97
CA ALA A 192 10.23 2.96 9.31
C ALA A 192 8.87 2.27 9.29
N THR A 193 8.78 1.11 9.91
CA THR A 193 7.55 0.32 9.98
C THR A 193 7.18 0.09 11.43
N VAL A 194 5.98 0.53 11.81
CA VAL A 194 5.38 0.25 13.11
C VAL A 194 4.27 -0.78 12.93
N ARG A 195 4.40 -1.92 13.61
CA ARG A 195 3.41 -3.00 13.60
C ARG A 195 2.63 -3.00 14.91
N MET A 196 1.31 -2.91 14.83
CA MET A 196 0.40 -2.84 15.97
C MET A 196 -0.60 -3.99 15.91
N HIS A 197 -0.73 -4.75 17.00
CA HIS A 197 -1.79 -5.75 17.15
C HIS A 197 -2.80 -5.23 18.16
N GLY A 198 -4.06 -5.59 17.97
CA GLY A 198 -5.11 -5.20 18.88
C GLY A 198 -6.40 -5.95 18.67
N MET A 199 -7.45 -5.43 19.30
CA MET A 199 -8.78 -6.01 19.32
C MET A 199 -9.86 -4.94 19.23
N PHE A 200 -10.95 -5.25 18.55
CA PHE A 200 -12.19 -4.48 18.58
C PHE A 200 -13.05 -4.96 19.76
N ARG A 201 -13.43 -4.03 20.65
CA ARG A 201 -14.24 -4.36 21.84
C ARG A 201 -15.35 -3.36 22.14
N HIS A 202 -16.40 -3.83 22.78
CA HIS A 202 -17.45 -3.03 23.40
C HIS A 202 -17.57 -3.46 24.87
N GLY A 203 -17.21 -2.56 25.79
CA GLY A 203 -17.03 -2.90 27.20
C GLY A 203 -15.97 -4.00 27.39
N ARG A 204 -16.39 -5.17 27.88
CA ARG A 204 -15.56 -6.36 28.09
C ARG A 204 -15.61 -7.35 26.92
N THR A 205 -16.54 -7.17 25.98
CA THR A 205 -16.76 -8.09 24.86
C THR A 205 -15.78 -7.78 23.75
N VAL A 206 -14.99 -8.77 23.34
CA VAL A 206 -14.10 -8.69 22.18
C VAL A 206 -14.79 -9.37 20.99
N VAL A 207 -14.87 -8.68 19.86
CA VAL A 207 -15.52 -9.22 18.65
C VAL A 207 -14.51 -9.73 17.64
N ALA A 208 -13.45 -8.97 17.36
CA ALA A 208 -12.46 -9.25 16.33
C ALA A 208 -11.06 -8.84 16.78
N HIS A 209 -10.05 -9.43 16.16
CA HIS A 209 -8.66 -8.97 16.28
C HIS A 209 -8.28 -8.12 15.07
N PHE A 210 -7.28 -7.25 15.23
CA PHE A 210 -6.67 -6.56 14.11
C PHE A 210 -5.15 -6.58 14.17
N LEU A 211 -4.55 -6.45 13.00
CA LEU A 211 -3.14 -6.18 12.80
C LEU A 211 -3.02 -4.98 11.86
N ALA A 212 -2.33 -3.93 12.30
CA ALA A 212 -1.99 -2.79 11.46
C ALA A 212 -0.46 -2.71 11.27
N GLN A 213 -0.03 -2.51 10.03
CA GLN A 213 1.35 -2.18 9.70
C GLN A 213 1.38 -0.78 9.06
N LEU A 214 2.00 0.16 9.76
CA LEU A 214 2.15 1.56 9.34
C LEU A 214 3.57 1.76 8.82
N ASN A 215 3.72 2.11 7.55
CA ASN A 215 5.01 2.42 6.94
C ASN A 215 5.13 3.93 6.70
N PHE A 216 6.26 4.50 7.10
CA PHE A 216 6.62 5.90 6.90
C PHE A 216 7.93 5.98 6.12
N PHE A 217 8.05 6.98 5.26
CA PHE A 217 9.15 7.08 4.30
C PHE A 217 9.91 8.39 4.44
N ALA A 218 11.23 8.33 4.44
CA ALA A 218 12.09 9.49 4.56
C ALA A 218 11.83 10.51 3.44
N GLY A 219 11.82 11.80 3.78
CA GLY A 219 11.56 12.89 2.84
C GLY A 219 10.12 12.99 2.34
N LYS A 220 9.18 12.19 2.86
CA LYS A 220 7.78 12.17 2.42
C LYS A 220 6.79 12.44 3.55
N GLY A 221 5.69 13.11 3.21
CA GLY A 221 4.48 13.18 4.04
C GLY A 221 3.59 11.95 3.87
N LEU A 222 4.15 10.82 3.44
CA LEU A 222 3.45 9.61 3.04
C LEU A 222 3.38 8.60 4.18
N MET A 223 2.19 8.04 4.40
CA MET A 223 1.96 6.85 5.22
C MET A 223 1.21 5.78 4.40
N GLU A 224 1.74 4.56 4.42
CA GLU A 224 1.02 3.35 3.99
C GLU A 224 0.52 2.60 5.23
N MET A 225 -0.78 2.33 5.29
CA MET A 225 -1.37 1.46 6.30
C MET A 225 -1.87 0.17 5.65
N ARG A 226 -1.28 -0.96 6.02
CA ARG A 226 -1.85 -2.30 5.75
C ARG A 226 -2.62 -2.74 6.98
N PHE A 227 -3.94 -2.88 6.85
CA PHE A 227 -4.84 -3.22 7.95
C PHE A 227 -5.48 -4.59 7.72
N THR A 228 -5.28 -5.50 8.68
CA THR A 228 -5.86 -6.85 8.68
C THR A 228 -6.93 -6.93 9.76
N LEU A 229 -8.16 -7.26 9.35
CA LEU A 229 -9.23 -7.71 10.25
C LEU A 229 -9.17 -9.23 10.37
N HIS A 230 -9.31 -9.77 11.57
CA HIS A 230 -9.24 -11.21 11.84
C HIS A 230 -10.39 -11.65 12.76
N ASN A 231 -11.10 -12.71 12.37
CA ASN A 231 -12.02 -13.41 13.24
C ASN A 231 -11.28 -14.49 14.06
N PRO A 232 -11.06 -14.31 15.38
CA PRO A 232 -10.32 -15.28 16.18
C PRO A 232 -11.14 -16.51 16.59
N ARG A 233 -12.43 -16.57 16.24
CA ARG A 233 -13.30 -17.71 16.57
C ARG A 233 -12.95 -18.90 15.67
N ALA A 234 -13.10 -20.11 16.19
CA ALA A 234 -13.03 -21.30 15.35
C ALA A 234 -14.36 -21.44 14.59
N ALA A 235 -14.30 -21.71 13.30
CA ALA A 235 -15.49 -22.11 12.58
C ALA A 235 -15.77 -23.61 12.79
N HIS A 236 -17.04 -23.99 12.71
CA HIS A 236 -17.52 -25.30 13.13
C HIS A 236 -17.42 -26.35 12.00
N HIS A 237 -17.67 -25.94 10.75
CA HIS A 237 -17.52 -26.75 9.53
C HIS A 237 -18.16 -28.16 9.61
N PRO A 238 -19.47 -28.26 9.86
CA PRO A 238 -20.14 -29.56 9.94
C PRO A 238 -19.93 -30.34 8.64
N GLY A 239 -19.46 -31.60 8.76
CA GLY A 239 -19.16 -32.45 7.60
C GLY A 239 -17.91 -32.04 6.79
N GLY A 240 -17.10 -31.11 7.29
CA GLY A 240 -15.92 -30.61 6.59
C GLY A 240 -16.23 -29.59 5.49
N LEU A 241 -17.44 -29.03 5.49
CA LEU A 241 -17.90 -28.01 4.55
C LEU A 241 -17.68 -26.61 5.14
N TRP A 242 -17.20 -25.70 4.30
CA TRP A 242 -16.90 -24.31 4.67
C TRP A 242 -17.99 -23.36 4.14
N ASP A 243 -19.24 -23.76 4.33
CA ASP A 243 -20.38 -22.97 3.87
C ASP A 243 -20.54 -21.69 4.69
N LEU A 244 -21.05 -20.65 4.02
CA LEU A 244 -21.43 -19.40 4.67
C LEU A 244 -22.58 -19.62 5.67
N GLY A 245 -22.66 -18.76 6.68
CA GLY A 245 -23.58 -18.89 7.81
C GLY A 245 -23.03 -19.72 8.98
N ASP A 246 -21.71 -19.89 9.08
CA ASP A 246 -21.10 -20.62 10.19
C ASP A 246 -21.34 -19.90 11.54
N PRO A 247 -21.68 -20.60 12.64
CA PRO A 247 -21.90 -19.98 13.94
C PRO A 247 -20.68 -19.24 14.51
N GLY A 248 -19.48 -19.59 14.06
CA GLY A 248 -18.23 -18.91 14.39
C GLY A 248 -18.02 -17.59 13.66
N SER A 249 -18.88 -17.23 12.68
CA SER A 249 -18.76 -16.00 11.92
C SER A 249 -18.96 -14.73 12.76
N ILE A 250 -18.35 -13.63 12.31
CA ILE A 250 -18.65 -12.27 12.78
C ILE A 250 -19.46 -11.57 11.71
N LEU A 251 -20.62 -11.03 12.09
CA LEU A 251 -21.46 -10.21 11.23
C LEU A 251 -21.27 -8.73 11.57
N PHE A 252 -21.01 -7.91 10.55
CA PHE A 252 -20.75 -6.49 10.72
C PHE A 252 -21.19 -5.69 9.47
N GLU A 253 -21.57 -4.43 9.66
CA GLU A 253 -22.06 -3.56 8.58
C GLU A 253 -21.00 -2.57 8.08
N ASP A 254 -20.04 -2.19 8.94
CA ASP A 254 -19.07 -1.14 8.61
C ASP A 254 -17.71 -1.40 9.27
N LEU A 255 -16.63 -1.19 8.52
CA LEU A 255 -15.30 -0.96 9.07
C LEU A 255 -14.67 0.23 8.34
N SER A 256 -14.54 1.33 9.06
CA SER A 256 -14.15 2.61 8.46
C SER A 256 -13.10 3.36 9.29
N TRP A 257 -12.21 4.04 8.57
CA TRP A 257 -11.22 4.97 9.13
C TRP A 257 -11.58 6.40 8.76
N TYR A 258 -11.81 7.21 9.78
CA TYR A 258 -12.23 8.60 9.70
C TYR A 258 -11.04 9.50 10.06
N LEU A 259 -10.71 10.47 9.21
CA LEU A 259 -9.71 11.48 9.53
C LEU A 259 -10.36 12.87 9.46
N PRO A 260 -10.31 13.64 10.54
CA PRO A 260 -10.86 14.97 10.56
C PRO A 260 -9.88 15.95 9.93
N VAL A 261 -10.39 16.70 8.96
CA VAL A 261 -9.63 17.64 8.14
C VAL A 261 -10.46 18.90 7.97
N SER A 262 -9.80 20.04 7.80
CA SER A 262 -10.48 21.28 7.46
C SER A 262 -10.02 21.68 6.07
N ALA A 263 -10.82 21.38 5.05
CA ALA A 263 -10.44 21.61 3.66
C ALA A 263 -11.57 22.34 2.90
N PRO A 264 -11.34 23.59 2.44
CA PRO A 264 -12.31 24.33 1.63
C PRO A 264 -12.51 23.78 0.22
N ARG A 265 -11.58 22.95 -0.28
CA ARG A 265 -11.62 22.46 -1.66
C ARG A 265 -11.34 20.96 -1.73
N ILE A 266 -12.24 20.26 -2.43
CA ILE A 266 -12.14 18.81 -2.67
C ILE A 266 -11.83 18.60 -4.15
N CYS A 267 -10.79 17.82 -4.43
CA CYS A 267 -10.39 17.40 -5.75
C CYS A 267 -10.43 15.88 -5.83
N TRP A 268 -10.88 15.29 -6.94
CA TRP A 268 -10.91 13.83 -7.10
C TRP A 268 -10.83 13.38 -8.54
N ASN A 269 -10.41 12.15 -8.75
CA ASN A 269 -10.59 11.41 -10.00
C ASN A 269 -11.13 10.01 -9.69
N VAL A 270 -11.52 9.29 -10.73
CA VAL A 270 -12.02 7.90 -10.64
C VAL A 270 -11.10 6.91 -11.35
N SER A 271 -10.09 7.38 -12.08
CA SER A 271 -9.04 6.56 -12.70
C SER A 271 -7.70 7.30 -12.66
N PRO A 272 -6.56 6.60 -12.53
CA PRO A 272 -5.23 7.17 -12.72
C PRO A 272 -5.08 7.84 -14.09
N GLY A 273 -4.32 8.93 -14.17
CA GLY A 273 -4.08 9.70 -15.38
C GLY A 273 -5.22 10.66 -15.79
N GLU A 274 -6.45 10.47 -15.29
CA GLU A 274 -7.55 11.39 -15.56
C GLU A 274 -7.34 12.75 -14.87
N PRO A 275 -7.78 13.87 -15.48
CA PRO A 275 -7.78 15.17 -14.82
C PRO A 275 -8.61 15.14 -13.53
N MET A 276 -8.07 15.72 -12.45
CA MET A 276 -8.80 15.90 -11.21
C MET A 276 -9.98 16.86 -11.41
N ARG A 277 -11.17 16.41 -11.01
CA ARG A 277 -12.37 17.23 -10.86
C ARG A 277 -12.28 18.01 -9.56
N THR A 278 -13.02 19.10 -9.42
CA THR A 278 -12.97 19.99 -8.24
C THR A 278 -14.37 20.36 -7.79
N LEU A 279 -14.58 20.32 -6.48
CA LEU A 279 -15.76 20.81 -5.78
C LEU A 279 -15.30 21.88 -4.78
N GLN A 280 -15.88 23.08 -4.92
CA GLN A 280 -15.59 24.22 -4.07
C GLN A 280 -16.62 24.30 -2.93
N GLY A 281 -16.18 24.60 -1.72
CA GLY A 281 -17.06 24.84 -0.58
C GLY A 281 -17.48 23.57 0.16
N ALA A 282 -18.53 23.68 0.99
CA ALA A 282 -18.96 22.67 1.97
C ALA A 282 -19.76 21.50 1.36
N GLY A 283 -19.36 21.01 0.20
CA GLY A 283 -19.99 19.85 -0.43
C GLY A 283 -19.51 18.52 0.14
N THR A 284 -20.24 17.45 -0.18
CA THR A 284 -19.82 16.07 0.09
C THR A 284 -19.60 15.32 -1.20
N ILE A 285 -18.63 14.41 -1.19
CA ILE A 285 -18.34 13.49 -2.28
C ILE A 285 -18.29 12.08 -1.72
N GLU A 286 -18.92 11.15 -2.42
CA GLU A 286 -18.81 9.73 -2.16
C GLU A 286 -18.46 9.03 -3.47
N VAL A 287 -17.39 8.24 -3.45
CA VAL A 287 -17.08 7.27 -4.51
C VAL A 287 -17.32 5.89 -3.93
N TYR A 288 -18.31 5.16 -4.44
CA TYR A 288 -18.68 3.83 -3.96
C TYR A 288 -18.64 2.82 -5.11
N GLN A 289 -17.80 1.79 -4.98
CA GLN A 289 -17.81 0.63 -5.86
C GLN A 289 -18.65 -0.48 -5.21
N ASP A 290 -19.73 -0.88 -5.88
CA ASP A 290 -20.68 -1.88 -5.38
C ASP A 290 -20.35 -3.31 -5.86
N SER A 291 -19.94 -3.44 -7.14
CA SER A 291 -19.62 -4.73 -7.77
C SER A 291 -18.38 -4.64 -8.66
N SER A 292 -17.96 -5.72 -9.33
CA SER A 292 -16.80 -5.71 -10.23
C SER A 292 -16.97 -4.80 -11.46
N GLY A 293 -18.22 -4.45 -11.80
CA GLY A 293 -18.60 -3.76 -13.03
C GLY A 293 -18.43 -4.58 -14.32
N GLY A 294 -17.92 -5.81 -14.25
CA GLY A 294 -17.77 -6.71 -15.39
C GLY A 294 -19.11 -7.27 -15.90
N PRO A 295 -19.12 -7.98 -17.04
CA PRO A 295 -20.34 -8.60 -17.58
C PRO A 295 -21.00 -9.58 -16.60
N ASN A 296 -20.19 -10.25 -15.77
CA ASN A 296 -20.61 -11.29 -14.83
C ASN A 296 -20.72 -10.79 -13.37
N TRP A 297 -20.86 -9.49 -13.14
CA TRP A 297 -20.92 -8.89 -11.80
C TRP A 297 -21.99 -9.47 -10.85
N ARG A 298 -23.00 -10.16 -11.38
CA ARG A 298 -24.01 -10.94 -10.62
C ARG A 298 -23.65 -12.42 -10.45
N SER A 299 -22.36 -12.75 -10.53
CA SER A 299 -21.89 -14.12 -10.40
C SER A 299 -22.36 -14.75 -9.09
N ARG A 300 -22.57 -16.07 -9.11
CA ARG A 300 -22.88 -16.86 -7.92
C ARG A 300 -21.72 -16.92 -6.93
N ASN A 301 -20.53 -16.47 -7.31
CA ASN A 301 -19.39 -16.38 -6.40
C ASN A 301 -19.68 -15.37 -5.28
N HIS A 302 -20.53 -14.37 -5.53
CA HIS A 302 -20.84 -13.29 -4.58
C HIS A 302 -22.05 -13.57 -3.67
N VAL A 303 -22.52 -14.81 -3.59
CA VAL A 303 -23.67 -15.12 -2.73
C VAL A 303 -23.32 -14.93 -1.24
N ASN A 304 -24.26 -14.39 -0.48
CA ASN A 304 -24.19 -14.33 0.98
C ASN A 304 -24.58 -15.69 1.61
N ARG A 305 -24.61 -15.74 2.95
CA ARG A 305 -25.09 -16.89 3.76
C ARG A 305 -26.51 -17.37 3.47
N HIS A 306 -27.29 -16.60 2.73
CA HIS A 306 -28.65 -16.96 2.31
C HIS A 306 -28.72 -17.41 0.83
N GLY A 307 -27.58 -17.49 0.14
CA GLY A 307 -27.52 -17.86 -1.28
C GLY A 307 -27.91 -16.72 -2.22
N GLU A 308 -27.90 -15.46 -1.74
CA GLU A 308 -28.33 -14.28 -2.48
C GLU A 308 -27.14 -13.40 -2.89
N VAL A 309 -27.13 -12.92 -4.13
CA VAL A 309 -26.19 -11.88 -4.59
C VAL A 309 -26.75 -10.52 -4.20
N ARG A 310 -26.01 -9.76 -3.38
CA ARG A 310 -26.52 -8.53 -2.73
C ARG A 310 -26.03 -7.23 -3.37
N GLN A 311 -25.11 -7.32 -4.33
CA GLN A 311 -24.72 -6.18 -5.16
C GLN A 311 -25.94 -5.65 -5.92
N THR A 312 -26.11 -4.34 -5.90
CA THR A 312 -27.30 -3.63 -6.38
C THR A 312 -27.11 -3.05 -7.77
N PHE A 313 -25.88 -2.70 -8.18
CA PHE A 313 -25.59 -2.16 -9.51
C PHE A 313 -24.21 -2.57 -10.06
N ALA A 314 -24.05 -2.42 -11.37
CA ALA A 314 -22.84 -2.84 -12.10
C ALA A 314 -21.76 -1.75 -12.09
N GLY A 315 -20.86 -1.78 -11.11
CA GLY A 315 -19.68 -0.94 -11.04
C GLY A 315 -19.68 0.05 -9.88
N TYR A 316 -19.41 1.33 -10.17
CA TYR A 316 -19.34 2.40 -9.17
C TYR A 316 -20.31 3.55 -9.44
N ARG A 317 -20.55 4.33 -8.39
CA ARG A 317 -21.20 5.65 -8.44
C ARG A 317 -20.36 6.70 -7.74
N VAL A 318 -20.37 7.91 -8.29
CA VAL A 318 -19.92 9.12 -7.60
C VAL A 318 -21.16 9.91 -7.22
N LEU A 319 -21.34 10.19 -5.94
CA LEU A 319 -22.40 11.05 -5.44
C LEU A 319 -21.78 12.39 -5.03
N ILE A 320 -22.45 13.48 -5.38
CA ILE A 320 -22.15 14.83 -4.87
C ILE A 320 -23.37 15.31 -4.10
N ASN A 321 -23.19 15.65 -2.82
CA ASN A 321 -24.29 16.06 -1.94
C ASN A 321 -25.46 15.06 -1.90
N GLY A 322 -25.17 13.77 -2.05
CA GLY A 322 -26.16 12.69 -2.06
C GLY A 322 -26.84 12.44 -3.41
N GLU A 323 -26.56 13.24 -4.44
CA GLU A 323 -27.09 13.04 -5.80
C GLU A 323 -26.06 12.35 -6.69
N VAL A 324 -26.51 11.39 -7.52
CA VAL A 324 -25.62 10.69 -8.46
C VAL A 324 -25.11 11.67 -9.50
N PHE A 325 -23.80 11.89 -9.48
CA PHE A 325 -23.09 12.74 -10.42
C PHE A 325 -22.54 11.93 -11.61
N GLU A 326 -22.06 10.71 -11.35
CA GLU A 326 -21.47 9.84 -12.36
C GLU A 326 -21.65 8.37 -11.99
N GLU A 327 -21.75 7.51 -13.00
CA GLU A 327 -21.72 6.06 -12.88
C GLU A 327 -20.66 5.49 -13.83
N GLY A 328 -19.99 4.42 -13.43
CA GLY A 328 -18.99 3.75 -14.26
C GLY A 328 -18.77 2.31 -13.85
N LYS A 329 -17.81 1.64 -14.49
CA LYS A 329 -17.57 0.20 -14.27
C LYS A 329 -16.56 -0.09 -13.17
N ARG A 330 -15.36 0.48 -13.22
CA ARG A 330 -14.27 0.16 -12.30
C ARG A 330 -13.57 1.46 -11.89
N ALA A 331 -13.76 1.87 -10.64
CA ALA A 331 -13.11 3.03 -10.08
C ALA A 331 -11.79 2.65 -9.41
N THR A 332 -10.81 3.51 -9.59
CA THR A 332 -9.51 3.51 -8.96
C THR A 332 -9.24 4.94 -8.48
N PRO A 333 -9.98 5.40 -7.45
CA PRO A 333 -10.11 6.82 -7.16
C PRO A 333 -8.96 7.34 -6.28
N THR A 334 -8.58 8.59 -6.54
CA THR A 334 -7.77 9.41 -5.64
C THR A 334 -8.59 10.63 -5.25
N VAL A 335 -8.56 10.98 -3.95
CA VAL A 335 -9.12 12.23 -3.44
C VAL A 335 -8.00 13.08 -2.88
N VAL A 336 -8.05 14.38 -3.17
CA VAL A 336 -7.17 15.40 -2.61
C VAL A 336 -8.00 16.49 -1.96
N LEU A 337 -7.63 16.85 -0.74
CA LEU A 337 -8.21 17.94 0.02
C LEU A 337 -7.19 19.06 0.12
N GLU A 338 -7.57 20.26 -0.30
CA GLU A 338 -6.71 21.44 -0.28
C GLU A 338 -7.24 22.46 0.74
N GLY A 339 -6.35 22.99 1.58
CA GLY A 339 -6.64 24.04 2.55
C GLY A 339 -5.41 24.86 2.95
N ASP A 340 -5.57 25.72 3.96
CA ASP A 340 -4.54 26.70 4.35
C ASP A 340 -3.25 26.05 4.87
N ALA A 341 -3.36 24.85 5.44
CA ALA A 341 -2.23 24.09 5.95
C ALA A 341 -1.46 23.31 4.86
N GLY A 342 -1.98 23.27 3.63
CA GLY A 342 -1.45 22.46 2.53
C GLY A 342 -2.53 21.54 1.95
N TRP A 343 -2.12 20.37 1.46
CA TRP A 343 -3.02 19.37 0.92
C TRP A 343 -2.84 18.02 1.59
N MET A 344 -3.90 17.20 1.55
CA MET A 344 -3.88 15.80 1.95
C MET A 344 -4.54 14.97 0.85
N SER A 345 -3.89 13.88 0.45
CA SER A 345 -4.42 12.90 -0.47
C SER A 345 -4.72 11.58 0.20
N GLY A 346 -5.75 10.89 -0.27
CA GLY A 346 -6.16 9.59 0.19
C GLY A 346 -6.55 8.67 -0.96
N ALA A 347 -6.10 7.42 -0.90
CA ALA A 347 -6.52 6.36 -1.81
C ALA A 347 -6.46 4.98 -1.13
N ILE A 348 -7.29 4.04 -1.60
CA ILE A 348 -7.31 2.63 -1.15
C ILE A 348 -6.79 1.78 -2.31
N GLU A 349 -5.77 0.98 -2.05
CA GLU A 349 -5.19 0.09 -3.05
C GLU A 349 -6.21 -0.99 -3.48
N GLN A 350 -6.22 -1.34 -4.78
CA GLN A 350 -7.13 -2.34 -5.35
C GLN A 350 -8.63 -2.06 -5.05
N PHE A 351 -9.04 -0.78 -5.15
CA PHE A 351 -10.36 -0.28 -4.77
C PHE A 351 -11.51 -1.07 -5.37
N TRP A 352 -11.58 -1.17 -6.72
CA TRP A 352 -12.66 -1.91 -7.36
C TRP A 352 -12.49 -3.42 -7.26
N GLN A 353 -11.25 -3.92 -7.26
CA GLN A 353 -11.00 -5.36 -7.21
C GLN A 353 -11.45 -5.96 -5.88
N ASN A 354 -11.44 -5.19 -4.80
CA ASN A 354 -11.87 -5.62 -3.46
C ASN A 354 -13.28 -5.16 -3.09
N PHE A 355 -14.13 -4.83 -4.07
CA PHE A 355 -15.49 -4.36 -3.79
C PHE A 355 -16.26 -5.26 -2.77
N PRO A 356 -17.26 -4.71 -2.06
CA PRO A 356 -17.61 -3.30 -2.03
C PRO A 356 -16.56 -2.46 -1.28
N THR A 357 -16.27 -1.26 -1.80
CA THR A 357 -15.31 -0.30 -1.20
C THR A 357 -15.85 1.13 -1.39
N ALA A 358 -15.63 2.01 -0.41
CA ALA A 358 -15.99 3.43 -0.58
C ALA A 358 -14.93 4.40 -0.06
N LEU A 359 -14.89 5.58 -0.68
CA LEU A 359 -14.15 6.74 -0.23
C LEU A 359 -15.10 7.92 -0.13
N GLU A 360 -15.22 8.49 1.05
CA GLU A 360 -16.11 9.62 1.32
C GLU A 360 -15.34 10.84 1.79
N VAL A 361 -15.85 11.99 1.40
CA VAL A 361 -15.32 13.29 1.77
C VAL A 361 -16.46 14.18 2.16
N THR A 362 -16.30 14.85 3.29
CA THR A 362 -17.08 16.03 3.66
C THR A 362 -16.11 17.20 3.84
N GLY A 363 -16.64 18.41 4.03
CA GLY A 363 -15.80 19.57 4.37
C GLY A 363 -15.00 19.40 5.67
N GLU A 364 -15.30 18.37 6.48
CA GLU A 364 -14.70 18.14 7.80
C GLU A 364 -13.96 16.79 7.94
N ASN A 365 -14.19 15.83 7.03
CA ASN A 365 -13.64 14.48 7.16
C ASN A 365 -13.34 13.85 5.81
N ILE A 366 -12.27 13.05 5.75
CA ILE A 366 -12.16 11.95 4.79
C ILE A 366 -12.46 10.64 5.51
N THR A 367 -13.21 9.76 4.86
CA THR A 367 -13.53 8.44 5.39
C THR A 367 -13.15 7.37 4.39
N PHE A 368 -12.24 6.49 4.80
CA PHE A 368 -11.87 5.29 4.07
C PHE A 368 -12.75 4.14 4.56
N ARG A 369 -13.70 3.70 3.73
CA ARG A 369 -14.57 2.58 4.06
C ARG A 369 -13.99 1.30 3.49
N LEU A 370 -13.25 0.59 4.33
CA LEU A 370 -12.68 -0.72 3.99
C LEU A 370 -13.79 -1.77 3.82
N PHE A 371 -14.85 -1.63 4.60
CA PHE A 371 -16.10 -2.38 4.45
C PHE A 371 -17.24 -1.36 4.58
N PRO A 372 -17.78 -0.84 3.45
CA PRO A 372 -18.76 0.23 3.45
C PRO A 372 -20.17 -0.21 3.89
N HIS A 373 -20.79 0.61 4.74
CA HIS A 373 -22.21 0.46 5.12
C HIS A 373 -23.20 0.61 3.94
N GLN A 374 -22.74 1.11 2.78
CA GLN A 374 -23.52 1.18 1.55
C GLN A 374 -23.91 -0.19 0.99
N TYR A 375 -23.15 -1.24 1.33
CA TYR A 375 -23.44 -2.58 0.87
C TYR A 375 -24.82 -3.03 1.37
N ALA A 376 -25.63 -3.60 0.48
CA ALA A 376 -27.04 -3.91 0.77
C ALA A 376 -27.25 -5.20 1.59
N ASP A 377 -26.28 -5.55 2.43
CA ASP A 377 -26.29 -6.63 3.42
C ASP A 377 -25.15 -6.38 4.43
N VAL A 378 -25.00 -7.25 5.41
CA VAL A 378 -23.85 -7.28 6.32
C VAL A 378 -22.74 -8.16 5.75
N TYR A 379 -21.52 -7.86 6.16
CA TYR A 379 -20.35 -8.69 5.92
C TYR A 379 -20.31 -9.85 6.90
N GLU A 380 -19.92 -11.01 6.40
CA GLU A 380 -19.67 -12.19 7.22
C GLU A 380 -18.19 -12.54 7.17
N LEU A 381 -17.47 -12.40 8.27
CA LEU A 381 -16.09 -12.91 8.37
C LEU A 381 -16.13 -14.26 9.09
N GLN A 382 -15.89 -15.36 8.38
CA GLN A 382 -15.97 -16.71 8.97
C GLN A 382 -14.87 -16.95 10.00
N GLY A 383 -15.06 -17.94 10.87
CA GLY A 383 -14.09 -18.28 11.91
C GLY A 383 -12.70 -18.57 11.35
N GLY A 384 -11.69 -17.84 11.81
CA GLY A 384 -10.30 -17.95 11.34
C GLY A 384 -9.98 -17.11 10.10
N GLU A 385 -10.98 -16.56 9.40
CA GLU A 385 -10.74 -15.71 8.23
C GLU A 385 -10.04 -14.40 8.59
N GLN A 386 -9.21 -13.93 7.66
CA GLN A 386 -8.50 -12.67 7.74
C GLN A 386 -8.62 -11.93 6.43
N LYS A 387 -8.92 -10.63 6.49
CA LYS A 387 -8.85 -9.74 5.31
C LYS A 387 -7.89 -8.61 5.55
N THR A 388 -6.91 -8.47 4.66
CA THR A 388 -6.00 -7.32 4.63
C THR A 388 -6.39 -6.36 3.52
N GLN A 389 -6.42 -5.07 3.84
CA GLN A 389 -6.59 -3.98 2.87
C GLN A 389 -5.53 -2.91 3.11
N THR A 390 -5.16 -2.15 2.07
CA THR A 390 -4.11 -1.13 2.15
C THR A 390 -4.67 0.25 1.84
N VAL A 391 -4.38 1.22 2.72
CA VAL A 391 -4.72 2.64 2.54
C VAL A 391 -3.44 3.45 2.47
N PHE A 392 -3.42 4.42 1.55
CA PHE A 392 -2.37 5.41 1.42
C PHE A 392 -2.90 6.79 1.76
N ILE A 393 -2.09 7.53 2.53
CA ILE A 393 -2.32 8.96 2.76
C ILE A 393 -1.01 9.70 2.57
N GLU A 394 -1.07 10.81 1.85
CA GLU A 394 0.05 11.71 1.66
C GLU A 394 -0.34 13.13 2.04
N PHE A 395 0.54 13.83 2.75
CA PHE A 395 0.40 15.24 3.10
C PHE A 395 1.49 16.05 2.40
N GLY A 396 1.13 17.20 1.85
CA GLY A 396 2.07 18.14 1.25
C GLY A 396 1.77 19.61 1.58
N GLY A 397 2.78 20.47 1.43
CA GLY A 397 2.65 21.90 1.67
C GLY A 397 1.97 22.63 0.51
N THR A 398 1.53 23.88 0.75
CA THR A 398 0.82 24.71 -0.25
C THR A 398 1.61 24.96 -1.54
N ASN A 399 2.94 24.89 -1.48
CA ASN A 399 3.83 25.14 -2.63
C ASN A 399 4.33 23.86 -3.31
N THR A 400 3.90 22.69 -2.84
CA THR A 400 4.30 21.41 -3.45
C THR A 400 3.30 21.00 -4.52
N SER A 401 3.74 20.99 -5.79
CA SER A 401 2.94 20.45 -6.89
C SER A 401 3.16 18.94 -6.98
N SER A 402 2.17 18.13 -6.62
CA SER A 402 2.08 16.76 -7.11
C SER A 402 0.62 16.35 -7.27
N ARG A 403 0.38 15.42 -8.20
CA ARG A 403 -0.82 14.58 -8.28
C ARG A 403 -0.55 13.36 -7.40
N PRO A 404 -0.97 13.37 -6.15
CA PRO A 404 -0.48 12.43 -5.14
C PRO A 404 -1.17 11.08 -5.28
N LEU A 405 -0.41 10.00 -5.09
CA LEU A 405 -0.90 8.61 -4.96
C LEU A 405 -1.45 7.89 -6.21
N GLU A 406 -1.55 8.49 -7.40
CA GLU A 406 -1.99 7.73 -8.60
C GLU A 406 -1.16 6.46 -8.85
N TRP A 407 0.12 6.52 -8.50
CA TRP A 407 1.09 5.43 -8.61
C TRP A 407 0.78 4.19 -7.76
N ILE A 408 -0.05 4.28 -6.71
CA ILE A 408 -0.25 3.15 -5.77
C ILE A 408 -0.93 1.95 -6.43
N HIS A 409 -1.62 2.18 -7.55
CA HIS A 409 -2.37 1.16 -8.28
C HIS A 409 -1.53 0.42 -9.33
N ASP A 410 -0.34 0.95 -9.62
CA ASP A 410 0.67 0.33 -10.51
C ASP A 410 2.06 0.68 -9.96
N ARG A 411 2.41 0.11 -8.81
CA ARG A 411 3.69 0.41 -8.14
C ARG A 411 4.86 -0.07 -8.97
N LEU A 412 5.99 0.62 -8.88
CA LEU A 412 7.24 0.18 -9.48
C LEU A 412 7.66 -1.18 -8.91
N VAL A 413 7.87 -2.16 -9.79
CA VAL A 413 8.36 -3.50 -9.44
C VAL A 413 9.76 -3.70 -10.02
N PRO A 414 10.83 -3.51 -9.22
CA PRO A 414 12.17 -3.83 -9.68
C PRO A 414 12.34 -5.33 -9.86
N GLN A 415 13.02 -5.71 -10.93
CA GLN A 415 13.27 -7.10 -11.26
C GLN A 415 14.76 -7.33 -11.52
N CYS A 416 15.32 -8.37 -10.91
CA CYS A 416 16.55 -8.97 -11.40
C CYS A 416 16.24 -9.86 -12.61
N SER A 417 17.23 -10.10 -13.46
CA SER A 417 17.04 -11.02 -14.59
C SER A 417 16.68 -12.44 -14.08
N PRO A 418 15.86 -13.20 -14.82
CA PRO A 418 15.58 -14.59 -14.49
C PRO A 418 16.86 -15.44 -14.36
N ASP A 419 17.89 -15.12 -15.15
CA ASP A 419 19.21 -15.76 -15.07
C ASP A 419 19.89 -15.52 -13.73
N TRP A 420 19.79 -14.30 -13.17
CA TRP A 420 20.31 -14.02 -11.84
C TRP A 420 19.62 -14.89 -10.79
N HIS A 421 18.29 -14.88 -10.76
CA HIS A 421 17.49 -15.68 -9.83
C HIS A 421 17.90 -17.16 -9.87
N ALA A 422 17.97 -17.75 -11.06
CA ALA A 422 18.40 -19.13 -11.25
C ALA A 422 19.85 -19.37 -10.78
N SER A 423 20.77 -18.46 -11.09
CA SER A 423 22.19 -18.60 -10.71
C SER A 423 22.42 -18.60 -9.20
N THR A 424 21.53 -17.94 -8.43
CA THR A 424 21.64 -17.88 -6.97
C THR A 424 21.33 -19.20 -6.27
N GLN A 425 20.58 -20.09 -6.93
CA GLN A 425 20.03 -21.32 -6.35
C GLN A 425 19.13 -21.10 -5.11
N ALA A 426 18.75 -19.86 -4.80
CA ALA A 426 17.85 -19.53 -3.67
C ALA A 426 16.45 -20.15 -3.84
N ILE A 427 16.06 -20.43 -5.08
CA ILE A 427 14.92 -21.29 -5.43
C ILE A 427 15.51 -22.50 -6.17
N PRO A 428 15.54 -23.69 -5.56
CA PRO A 428 16.10 -24.88 -6.19
C PRO A 428 15.40 -25.18 -7.52
N TYR A 429 16.19 -25.62 -8.51
CA TYR A 429 15.69 -26.06 -9.82
C TYR A 429 14.98 -24.99 -10.66
N LEU A 430 15.09 -23.71 -10.29
CA LEU A 430 14.58 -22.62 -11.12
C LEU A 430 15.39 -22.54 -12.42
N VAL A 431 14.71 -22.70 -13.56
CA VAL A 431 15.31 -22.64 -14.91
C VAL A 431 14.73 -21.44 -15.66
N PRO A 432 15.57 -20.52 -16.19
CA PRO A 432 15.08 -19.43 -17.03
C PRO A 432 14.40 -19.99 -18.29
N ARG A 433 13.26 -19.41 -18.69
CA ARG A 433 12.47 -19.85 -19.85
C ARG A 433 13.30 -20.10 -21.11
N ARG A 434 14.24 -19.20 -21.44
CA ARG A 434 15.14 -19.31 -22.61
C ARG A 434 16.08 -20.53 -22.58
N GLN A 435 16.26 -21.14 -21.42
CA GLN A 435 17.11 -22.31 -21.20
C GLN A 435 16.30 -23.59 -21.01
N ASP A 436 14.97 -23.49 -20.83
CA ASP A 436 14.09 -24.64 -20.67
C ASP A 436 13.85 -25.31 -22.03
N LYS A 437 14.12 -26.61 -22.08
CA LYS A 437 14.01 -27.43 -23.30
C LYS A 437 12.64 -28.10 -23.43
N ASN A 438 11.79 -28.04 -22.42
CA ASN A 438 10.48 -28.70 -22.42
C ASN A 438 9.43 -27.85 -23.13
N VAL A 439 9.52 -27.78 -24.45
CA VAL A 439 8.65 -26.94 -25.30
C VAL A 439 7.16 -27.22 -25.10
N HIS A 440 6.76 -28.47 -24.86
CA HIS A 440 5.36 -28.83 -24.64
C HIS A 440 4.84 -28.30 -23.30
N TYR A 441 5.69 -28.34 -22.27
CA TYR A 441 5.35 -27.79 -20.96
C TYR A 441 5.29 -26.26 -20.99
N LEU A 442 6.23 -25.60 -21.69
CA LEU A 442 6.18 -24.16 -21.91
C LEU A 442 4.89 -23.75 -22.62
N ALA A 443 4.50 -24.46 -23.69
CA ALA A 443 3.26 -24.18 -24.40
C ALA A 443 2.00 -24.35 -23.51
N LEU A 444 2.00 -25.34 -22.61
CA LEU A 444 0.92 -25.51 -21.63
C LEU A 444 0.86 -24.33 -20.65
N ILE A 445 2.01 -23.89 -20.12
CA ILE A 445 2.07 -22.70 -19.25
C ILE A 445 1.58 -21.47 -20.01
N ASP A 446 2.07 -21.25 -21.24
CA ASP A 446 1.72 -20.10 -22.06
C ASP A 446 0.22 -20.02 -22.26
N SER A 447 -0.45 -21.15 -22.50
CA SER A 447 -1.93 -21.18 -22.64
C SER A 447 -2.69 -20.67 -21.41
N ALA A 448 -2.04 -20.58 -20.24
CA ALA A 448 -2.63 -20.07 -19.01
C ALA A 448 -2.25 -18.60 -18.71
N ILE A 449 -1.23 -18.03 -19.36
CA ILE A 449 -0.74 -16.66 -19.09
C ILE A 449 -0.72 -15.74 -20.31
N GLU A 450 -0.82 -16.29 -21.52
CA GLU A 450 -0.89 -15.58 -22.80
C GLU A 450 -2.13 -16.05 -23.61
N GLY A 451 -2.62 -15.18 -24.51
CA GLY A 451 -3.77 -15.47 -25.39
C GLY A 451 -5.12 -15.09 -24.76
N ASP A 452 -6.20 -15.77 -25.20
CA ASP A 452 -7.59 -15.41 -24.88
C ASP A 452 -8.21 -16.21 -23.72
N SER A 453 -7.42 -17.02 -23.01
CA SER A 453 -7.89 -17.87 -21.91
C SER A 453 -6.92 -17.92 -20.73
N THR A 454 -6.32 -16.76 -20.45
CA THR A 454 -5.38 -16.58 -19.35
C THR A 454 -6.07 -16.69 -17.99
N PHE A 455 -5.30 -16.77 -16.90
CA PHE A 455 -5.83 -16.65 -15.54
C PHE A 455 -6.66 -15.36 -15.35
N PHE A 456 -6.31 -14.27 -16.04
CA PHE A 456 -7.04 -13.01 -15.96
C PHE A 456 -8.37 -13.08 -16.71
N ASP A 457 -8.41 -13.70 -17.89
CA ASP A 457 -9.67 -13.90 -18.65
C ASP A 457 -10.62 -14.82 -17.89
N ARG A 458 -10.09 -15.91 -17.31
CA ARG A 458 -10.88 -16.85 -16.51
C ARG A 458 -11.49 -16.17 -15.29
N ARG A 459 -10.74 -15.28 -14.62
CA ARG A 459 -11.24 -14.46 -13.51
C ARG A 459 -12.44 -13.60 -13.92
N GLU A 460 -12.44 -13.01 -15.12
CA GLU A 460 -13.56 -12.23 -15.64
C GLU A 460 -14.83 -13.08 -15.94
N ILE A 461 -14.65 -14.34 -16.34
CA ILE A 461 -15.77 -15.25 -16.66
C ILE A 461 -16.61 -15.56 -15.43
N ILE A 462 -15.96 -15.84 -14.30
CA ILE A 462 -16.63 -16.20 -13.04
C ILE A 462 -16.77 -15.01 -12.09
N ASP A 463 -16.20 -13.87 -12.43
CA ASP A 463 -16.13 -12.67 -11.62
C ASP A 463 -15.43 -12.89 -10.26
N GLU A 464 -14.24 -13.50 -10.26
CA GLU A 464 -13.44 -13.77 -9.04
C GLU A 464 -12.74 -12.49 -8.53
N TYR A 465 -13.59 -11.54 -8.16
CA TYR A 465 -13.28 -10.24 -7.59
C TYR A 465 -14.10 -10.05 -6.31
N GLY A 466 -13.83 -8.98 -5.58
CA GLY A 466 -14.51 -8.65 -4.34
C GLY A 466 -13.67 -9.00 -3.12
N TRP A 467 -14.06 -8.43 -1.98
CA TRP A 467 -13.25 -8.45 -0.76
C TRP A 467 -12.87 -9.86 -0.28
N ARG A 468 -13.70 -10.88 -0.53
CA ARG A 468 -13.43 -12.28 -0.16
C ARG A 468 -12.68 -13.06 -1.25
N HIS A 469 -13.02 -12.83 -2.52
CA HIS A 469 -12.62 -13.70 -3.65
C HIS A 469 -11.35 -13.24 -4.36
N PHE A 470 -11.10 -11.93 -4.38
CA PHE A 470 -10.00 -11.39 -5.17
C PHE A 470 -8.64 -11.88 -4.68
N GLY A 471 -7.92 -12.54 -5.59
CA GLY A 471 -6.62 -13.17 -5.34
C GLY A 471 -6.64 -14.68 -5.52
N ASP A 472 -7.82 -15.30 -5.57
CA ASP A 472 -8.00 -16.74 -5.80
C ASP A 472 -8.32 -17.07 -7.27
N LEU A 473 -8.47 -18.36 -7.55
CA LEU A 473 -8.91 -18.94 -8.81
C LEU A 473 -9.94 -20.05 -8.52
N TYR A 474 -11.01 -20.09 -9.30
CA TYR A 474 -12.00 -21.16 -9.20
C TYR A 474 -11.43 -22.50 -9.64
N ALA A 475 -11.67 -23.53 -8.81
CA ALA A 475 -11.16 -24.88 -8.96
C ALA A 475 -11.95 -25.73 -9.95
#